data_AF-A0A5C4LV30-F1
#
_entry.id   AF-A0A5C4LV30-F1
#
_cell.length_a   1.000
_cell.length_b   1.000
_cell.length_c   1.000
_cell.angle_alpha   90.00
_cell.angle_beta   90.00
_cell.angle_gamma   90.00
#
_symmetry.space_group_name_H-M   'P 1'
#
loop_
_entity.id
_entity.type
_entity.pdbx_description
1 polymer ?
#
loop_
_entity_poly.entity_id
_entity_poly.type
_entity_poly.pdbx_seq_one_letter_code
_entity_poly.pdbx_strand_id
1 'polypeptide(L)'
;MLIIIAVLAAIGIIYVMGASKRASEGATGGSSGCKVTVTADVLNVRAAPDVHSEIVGKFKQNAETGAEPVVQNGFRKLADSKWAATDFLKPVDGATCG
;
A
#
# COMPACT_ATOMS: atom_id res chain seq x y z
N MET A 1 20.29 29.48 -18.26
CA MET A 1 20.58 28.12 -17.78
C MET A 1 20.85 28.14 -16.27
N LEU A 2 19.82 28.39 -15.45
CA LEU A 2 19.94 28.45 -13.98
C LEU A 2 18.85 27.62 -13.26
N ILE A 3 17.98 26.95 -14.01
CA ILE A 3 16.84 26.19 -13.45
C ILE A 3 17.25 24.75 -13.05
N ILE A 4 18.36 24.24 -13.61
CA ILE A 4 18.79 22.84 -13.41
C ILE A 4 19.42 22.63 -12.01
N ILE A 5 19.99 23.66 -11.39
CA ILE A 5 20.65 23.53 -10.07
C ILE A 5 19.62 23.47 -8.93
N ALA A 6 18.44 24.07 -9.09
CA ALA A 6 17.40 24.08 -8.06
C ALA A 6 16.73 22.71 -7.87
N VAL A 7 16.72 21.86 -8.90
CA VAL A 7 16.08 20.53 -8.84
C VAL A 7 16.95 19.52 -8.08
N LEU A 8 18.27 19.66 -8.11
CA LEU A 8 19.19 18.73 -7.42
C LEU A 8 19.30 19.03 -5.92
N ALA A 9 19.18 20.29 -5.50
CA ALA A 9 19.15 20.65 -4.08
C ALA A 9 17.87 20.18 -3.37
N ALA A 10 16.75 20.07 -4.10
CA ALA A 10 15.49 19.57 -3.55
C ALA A 10 15.53 18.06 -3.23
N ILE A 11 16.34 17.28 -3.96
CA ILE A 11 16.46 15.83 -3.73
C ILE A 11 17.33 15.54 -2.49
N GLY A 12 18.32 16.38 -2.19
CA GLY A 12 19.21 16.19 -1.03
C GLY A 12 18.52 16.34 0.33
N ILE A 13 17.46 17.15 0.43
CA ILE A 13 16.75 17.39 1.70
C ILE A 13 15.89 16.19 2.12
N ILE A 14 15.40 15.40 1.16
CA ILE A 14 14.53 14.25 1.44
C ILE A 14 15.30 13.13 2.18
N TYR A 15 16.62 13.04 1.99
CA TYR A 15 17.40 11.96 2.60
C TYR A 15 17.67 12.18 4.11
N VAL A 16 17.75 13.43 4.57
CA VAL A 16 18.08 13.72 5.98
C VAL A 16 16.84 13.85 6.87
N MET A 17 15.66 14.11 6.27
CA MET A 17 14.37 14.11 7.00
C MET A 17 13.71 12.73 7.10
N GLY A 18 14.30 11.68 6.51
CA GLY A 18 13.86 10.29 6.68
C GLY A 18 14.13 9.70 8.08
N ALA A 19 14.96 10.36 8.89
CA ALA A 19 15.29 9.92 10.25
C ALA A 19 14.47 10.60 11.36
N SER A 20 13.76 11.71 11.07
CA SER A 20 13.16 12.56 12.11
C SER A 20 11.67 12.90 11.89
N LYS A 21 10.97 12.22 10.98
CA LYS A 21 9.51 12.30 10.85
C LYS A 21 8.88 10.91 10.73
N ARG A 22 8.87 10.16 11.85
CA ARG A 22 7.95 9.03 12.04
C ARG A 22 7.11 9.24 13.30
N ALA A 23 6.64 10.47 13.49
CA ALA A 23 5.57 10.78 14.41
C ALA A 23 4.57 11.70 13.70
N SER A 24 3.32 11.26 13.77
CA SER A 24 2.08 12.00 13.57
C SER A 24 1.49 12.09 12.16
N GLU A 25 0.45 11.26 12.00
CA GLU A 25 -0.91 11.64 11.61
C GLU A 25 -1.14 12.23 10.21
N GLY A 26 -1.80 11.40 9.39
CA GLY A 26 -2.39 11.80 8.12
C GLY A 26 -2.81 10.61 7.27
N ALA A 27 -3.72 9.77 7.76
CA ALA A 27 -4.38 8.76 6.92
C ALA A 27 -5.87 8.71 7.27
N THR A 28 -6.63 9.62 6.67
CA THR A 28 -8.08 9.45 6.52
C THR A 28 -8.33 8.23 5.63
N GLY A 29 -8.76 7.13 6.25
CA GLY A 29 -9.36 5.99 5.57
C GLY A 29 -8.62 4.68 5.77
N GLY A 30 -8.98 3.97 6.86
CA GLY A 30 -8.85 2.52 7.00
C GLY A 30 -7.43 1.95 7.09
N SER A 31 -6.87 1.84 8.29
CA SER A 31 -6.03 0.68 8.62
C SER A 31 -5.79 0.63 10.13
N SER A 32 -6.23 -0.46 10.73
CA SER A 32 -5.98 -0.91 12.10
C SER A 32 -4.51 -1.26 12.36
N GLY A 33 -3.55 -0.56 11.75
CA GLY A 33 -2.15 -0.98 11.72
C GLY A 33 -1.90 -2.22 10.87
N CYS A 34 -2.86 -2.63 10.03
CA CYS A 34 -2.68 -3.73 9.08
C CYS A 34 -2.03 -3.21 7.80
N LYS A 35 -0.80 -3.66 7.58
CA LYS A 35 0.00 -3.38 6.40
C LYS A 35 0.46 -4.70 5.80
N VAL A 36 0.35 -4.82 4.49
CA VAL A 36 0.68 -6.03 3.75
C VAL A 36 1.64 -5.72 2.60
N THR A 37 2.48 -6.69 2.27
CA THR A 37 3.40 -6.70 1.14
C THR A 37 2.91 -7.68 0.08
N VAL A 38 2.97 -7.27 -1.18
CA VAL A 38 2.58 -8.10 -2.33
C VAL A 38 3.69 -9.09 -2.67
N THR A 39 3.35 -10.38 -2.74
CA THR A 39 4.32 -11.45 -3.05
C THR A 39 4.30 -11.87 -4.52
N ALA A 40 3.19 -11.63 -5.23
CA ALA A 40 3.06 -11.91 -6.67
C ALA A 40 3.78 -10.86 -7.53
N ASP A 41 4.22 -11.26 -8.73
CA ASP A 41 4.82 -10.35 -9.73
C ASP A 41 3.90 -9.18 -10.06
N VAL A 42 2.62 -9.50 -10.28
CA VAL A 42 1.53 -8.53 -10.49
C VAL A 42 0.27 -9.02 -9.77
N LEU A 43 -0.27 -8.18 -8.90
CA LEU A 43 -1.52 -8.45 -8.17
C LEU A 43 -2.62 -7.48 -8.62
N ASN A 44 -3.75 -8.01 -9.07
CA ASN A 44 -4.90 -7.20 -9.46
C ASN A 44 -5.69 -6.76 -8.21
N VAL A 45 -6.06 -5.49 -8.18
CA VAL A 45 -7.02 -4.93 -7.22
C VAL A 45 -8.38 -4.86 -7.90
N ARG A 46 -9.40 -5.38 -7.25
CA ARG A 46 -10.74 -5.52 -7.77
C ARG A 46 -11.75 -4.67 -7.00
N ALA A 47 -12.82 -4.28 -7.67
CA ALA A 47 -13.89 -3.48 -7.07
C ALA A 47 -14.65 -4.23 -5.95
N ALA A 48 -14.77 -5.55 -6.08
CA ALA A 48 -15.45 -6.45 -5.16
C ALA A 48 -14.62 -7.72 -4.87
N PRO A 49 -14.89 -8.46 -3.78
CA PRO A 49 -14.20 -9.71 -3.44
C PRO A 49 -14.63 -10.88 -4.32
N ASP A 50 -14.38 -10.77 -5.62
CA ASP A 50 -14.80 -11.73 -6.63
C ASP A 50 -13.79 -11.76 -7.80
N VAL A 51 -13.49 -12.95 -8.33
CA VAL A 51 -12.54 -13.14 -9.45
C VAL A 51 -13.02 -12.57 -10.78
N HIS A 52 -14.32 -12.39 -10.96
CA HIS A 52 -14.96 -11.79 -12.13
C HIS A 52 -15.24 -10.29 -11.97
N SER A 53 -15.03 -9.73 -10.77
CA SER A 53 -15.14 -8.28 -10.55
C SER A 53 -14.14 -7.49 -11.39
N GLU A 54 -14.54 -6.28 -11.77
CA GLU A 54 -13.70 -5.29 -12.45
C GLU A 54 -12.37 -5.08 -11.72
N ILE A 55 -11.29 -4.96 -12.49
CA ILE A 55 -9.95 -4.63 -12.00
C ILE A 55 -9.81 -3.11 -11.97
N VAL A 56 -9.74 -2.54 -10.77
CA VAL A 56 -9.65 -1.09 -10.51
C VAL A 56 -8.23 -0.62 -10.22
N GLY A 57 -7.26 -1.54 -10.23
CA GLY A 57 -5.85 -1.23 -10.00
C GLY A 57 -4.96 -2.46 -10.04
N LYS A 58 -3.65 -2.23 -9.92
CA LYS A 58 -2.65 -3.29 -9.87
C LYS A 58 -1.50 -2.90 -8.94
N PHE A 59 -0.95 -3.88 -8.25
CA PHE A 59 0.32 -3.76 -7.55
C PHE A 59 1.38 -4.62 -8.23
N LYS A 60 2.64 -4.22 -8.07
CA LYS A 60 3.80 -5.02 -8.43
C LYS A 60 4.33 -5.75 -7.19
N GLN A 61 5.15 -6.76 -7.41
CA GLN A 61 5.87 -7.45 -6.33
C GLN A 61 6.57 -6.48 -5.38
N ASN A 62 6.58 -6.83 -4.09
CA ASN A 62 7.15 -6.06 -2.99
C ASN A 62 6.50 -4.69 -2.74
N ALA A 63 5.43 -4.34 -3.47
CA ALA A 63 4.63 -3.17 -3.12
C ALA A 63 3.99 -3.39 -1.74
N GLU A 64 4.01 -2.36 -0.92
CA GLU A 64 3.35 -2.37 0.38
C GLU A 64 2.10 -1.50 0.34
N THR A 65 1.05 -1.95 1.00
CA THR A 65 -0.21 -1.20 1.07
C THR A 65 -0.91 -1.41 2.41
N GLY A 66 -1.73 -0.44 2.79
CA GLY A 66 -2.64 -0.60 3.91
C GLY A 66 -3.73 -1.62 3.56
N ALA A 67 -4.17 -2.35 4.57
CA ALA A 67 -5.30 -3.24 4.45
C ALA A 67 -6.19 -3.16 5.69
N GLU A 68 -7.38 -3.72 5.55
CA GLU A 68 -8.31 -3.96 6.64
C GLU A 68 -8.19 -5.42 7.11
N PRO A 69 -8.60 -5.74 8.35
CA PRO A 69 -8.63 -7.12 8.86
C PRO A 69 -9.72 -7.99 8.20
N VAL A 70 -10.46 -7.43 7.23
CA VAL A 70 -11.59 -8.09 6.58
C VAL A 70 -11.11 -8.93 5.39
N VAL A 71 -11.50 -10.20 5.41
CA VAL A 71 -11.32 -11.13 4.29
C VAL A 71 -12.68 -11.72 3.91
N GLN A 72 -12.98 -11.72 2.62
CA GLN A 72 -14.22 -12.28 2.05
C GLN A 72 -13.88 -12.99 0.74
N ASN A 73 -14.39 -14.21 0.54
CA ASN A 73 -14.17 -15.02 -0.67
C ASN A 73 -12.68 -15.15 -1.10
N GLY A 74 -11.75 -15.19 -0.16
CA GLY A 74 -10.31 -15.23 -0.45
C GLY A 74 -9.69 -13.90 -0.86
N PHE A 75 -10.45 -12.80 -0.79
CA PHE A 75 -9.95 -11.44 -1.02
C PHE A 75 -9.89 -10.67 0.29
N ARG A 76 -8.77 -10.00 0.52
CA ARG A 76 -8.60 -9.04 1.60
C ARG A 76 -9.01 -7.65 1.14
N LYS A 77 -9.74 -6.93 1.98
CA LYS A 77 -10.11 -5.54 1.74
C LYS A 77 -8.88 -4.65 1.99
N LEU A 78 -8.52 -3.85 0.98
CA LEU A 78 -7.43 -2.89 1.06
C LEU A 78 -7.94 -1.49 1.42
N ALA A 79 -9.07 -1.13 0.84
CA ALA A 79 -9.86 0.06 1.14
C ALA A 79 -11.28 -0.13 0.56
N ASP A 80 -12.11 0.90 0.64
CA ASP A 80 -13.43 0.88 0.01
C ASP A 80 -13.34 0.61 -1.49
N SER A 81 -14.11 -0.39 -1.94
CA SER A 81 -14.11 -0.91 -3.31
C SER A 81 -12.72 -1.31 -3.83
N LYS A 82 -11.83 -1.75 -2.95
CA LYS A 82 -10.49 -2.25 -3.31
C LYS A 82 -10.22 -3.56 -2.59
N TRP A 83 -10.17 -4.64 -3.36
CA TRP A 83 -9.99 -6.00 -2.88
C TRP A 83 -8.84 -6.67 -3.62
N ALA A 84 -8.01 -7.42 -2.93
CA ALA A 84 -6.95 -8.20 -3.57
C ALA A 84 -6.88 -9.59 -2.95
N ALA A 85 -6.53 -10.59 -3.76
CA ALA A 85 -6.47 -11.97 -3.33
C ALA A 85 -5.47 -12.12 -2.17
N THR A 86 -5.96 -12.69 -1.06
CA THR A 86 -5.22 -12.72 0.21
C THR A 86 -3.98 -13.61 0.15
N ASP A 87 -3.96 -14.61 -0.73
CA ASP A 87 -2.85 -15.54 -0.91
C ASP A 87 -1.58 -14.85 -1.43
N PHE A 88 -1.73 -13.67 -2.03
CA PHE A 88 -0.62 -12.88 -2.57
C PHE A 88 -0.27 -11.68 -1.68
N LEU A 89 -0.79 -11.65 -0.46
CA LEU A 89 -0.57 -10.60 0.52
C LEU A 89 0.05 -11.21 1.78
N LYS A 90 1.23 -10.72 2.13
CA LYS A 90 1.91 -11.08 3.37
C LYS A 90 1.84 -9.91 4.36
N PRO A 91 1.33 -10.06 5.59
CA PRO A 91 1.46 -9.03 6.60
C PRO A 91 2.92 -8.62 6.79
N VAL A 92 3.18 -7.31 6.87
CA VAL A 92 4.49 -6.79 7.27
C VAL A 92 4.73 -7.16 8.73
N ASP A 93 5.99 -7.41 9.10
CA ASP A 93 6.32 -7.78 10.47
C ASP A 93 5.80 -6.73 11.48
N GLY A 94 5.08 -7.20 12.51
CA GLY A 94 4.44 -6.34 13.51
C GLY A 94 3.11 -5.71 13.08
N ALA A 95 2.63 -5.94 11.85
CA ALA A 95 1.31 -5.49 11.42
C ALA A 95 0.21 -6.34 12.06
N THR A 96 -0.88 -5.70 12.50
CA THR A 96 -2.02 -6.38 13.11
C THR A 96 -3.14 -6.53 12.09
N CYS A 97 -3.16 -7.67 11.38
CA CYS A 97 -4.05 -7.92 10.25
C CYS A 97 -5.26 -8.83 10.52
N GLY A 98 -5.52 -9.13 11.80
CA GLY A 98 -6.62 -10.00 12.24
C GLY A 98 -6.28 -11.49 12.14
#